data_AF-A0A0Q6TDE2-F1
#
_entry.id   AF-A0A0Q6TDE2-F1
#
_cell.length_a   1.000
_cell.length_b   1.000
_cell.length_c   1.000
_cell.angle_alpha   90.00
_cell.angle_beta   90.00
_cell.angle_gamma   90.00
#
_symmetry.space_group_name_H-M   'P 1'
#
loop_
_entity.id
_entity.type
_entity.pdbx_description
1 polymer ?
#
loop_
_entity_poly.entity_id
_entity_poly.type
_entity_poly.pdbx_seq_one_letter_code
_entity_poly.pdbx_strand_id
1 'polypeptide(L)'
;MLTGLLTAGLTMAGAAAFAQDSSYKPSTVWNFSHVKVEPGQFENYMDFLAKTWKKSNEFGKKEGNVVSYHVFAVNNPREGEPDLILAVESKDYLTTAQQLDLQKKYETFMAQDQHKMDAASGERKVMRKLAGSMELQELTLK
;
A
#
# COMPACT_ATOMS: atom_id res chain seq x y z
N MET A 1 -50.84 -38.30 28.41
CA MET A 1 -51.14 -37.35 27.32
C MET A 1 -50.03 -36.30 27.35
N LEU A 2 -49.04 -36.39 26.45
CA LEU A 2 -48.93 -35.54 25.23
C LEU A 2 -48.95 -34.06 25.62
N THR A 3 -47.89 -33.26 25.50
CA THR A 3 -47.17 -32.79 24.28
C THR A 3 -45.98 -31.93 24.78
N GLY A 4 -44.85 -31.70 24.14
CA GLY A 4 -44.39 -31.86 22.76
C GLY A 4 -43.23 -30.86 22.59
N LEU A 5 -42.03 -31.40 22.38
CA LEU A 5 -40.76 -30.72 22.13
C LEU A 5 -40.80 -29.92 20.81
N LEU A 6 -40.26 -28.69 20.74
CA LEU A 6 -39.77 -28.13 19.47
C LEU A 6 -38.77 -26.98 19.71
N THR A 7 -37.51 -27.35 19.91
CA THR A 7 -36.34 -26.51 19.63
C THR A 7 -36.22 -26.31 18.12
N ALA A 8 -36.53 -25.12 17.62
CA ALA A 8 -36.27 -24.74 16.24
C ALA A 8 -34.77 -24.39 16.08
N GLY A 9 -34.00 -25.34 15.55
CA GLY A 9 -32.61 -25.11 15.17
C GLY A 9 -32.55 -24.17 13.97
N LEU A 10 -31.90 -23.02 14.15
CA LEU A 10 -31.53 -22.12 13.06
C LEU A 10 -30.34 -22.75 12.33
N THR A 11 -30.60 -23.59 11.33
CA THR A 11 -29.56 -24.07 10.42
C THR A 11 -29.13 -22.89 9.55
N MET A 12 -28.04 -22.23 9.93
CA MET A 12 -27.24 -21.42 9.01
C MET A 12 -26.72 -22.37 7.92
N ALA A 13 -27.45 -22.49 6.82
CA ALA A 13 -26.92 -23.06 5.60
C ALA A 13 -25.74 -22.19 5.19
N GLY A 14 -24.53 -22.75 5.33
CA GLY A 14 -23.31 -22.11 4.89
C GLY A 14 -23.47 -21.72 3.43
N ALA A 15 -23.38 -20.43 3.15
CA ALA A 15 -23.10 -19.96 1.80
C ALA A 15 -21.72 -20.53 1.45
N ALA A 16 -21.70 -21.68 0.77
CA ALA A 16 -20.57 -22.06 -0.02
C ALA A 16 -20.34 -20.91 -0.99
N ALA A 17 -19.36 -20.06 -0.69
CA ALA A 17 -18.89 -19.05 -1.61
C ALA A 17 -18.41 -19.81 -2.85
N PHE A 18 -19.25 -19.83 -3.88
CA PHE A 18 -18.83 -20.26 -5.20
C PHE A 18 -17.69 -19.33 -5.60
N ALA A 19 -16.46 -19.80 -5.45
CA ALA A 19 -15.35 -19.28 -6.23
C ALA A 19 -15.73 -19.52 -7.69
N GLN A 20 -16.41 -18.53 -8.28
CA GLN A 20 -16.77 -18.53 -9.68
C GLN A 20 -15.49 -18.78 -10.45
N ASP A 21 -15.49 -19.79 -11.32
CA ASP A 21 -14.31 -20.31 -12.00
C ASP A 21 -13.81 -19.27 -13.02
N SER A 22 -13.18 -18.21 -12.53
CA SER A 22 -12.72 -17.07 -13.31
C SER A 22 -11.47 -17.46 -14.10
N SER A 23 -11.24 -16.83 -15.25
CA SER A 23 -9.99 -16.97 -16.01
C SER A 23 -8.79 -16.26 -15.38
N TYR A 24 -8.97 -15.64 -14.21
CA TYR A 24 -7.92 -14.96 -13.45
C TYR A 24 -8.08 -15.21 -11.95
N LYS A 25 -7.02 -14.90 -11.19
CA LYS A 25 -7.02 -14.82 -9.73
C LYS A 25 -6.43 -13.47 -9.27
N PRO A 26 -7.02 -12.80 -8.26
CA PRO A 26 -6.35 -11.70 -7.58
C PRO A 26 -5.01 -12.15 -6.96
N SER A 27 -4.03 -11.27 -6.97
CA SER A 27 -2.66 -11.47 -6.48
C SER A 27 -2.26 -10.37 -5.48
N THR A 28 -1.07 -9.79 -5.60
CA THR A 28 -0.57 -8.70 -4.76
C THR A 28 -1.28 -7.38 -5.05
N VAL A 29 -1.16 -6.43 -4.12
CA VAL A 29 -1.78 -5.10 -4.20
C VAL A 29 -0.70 -4.07 -4.49
N TRP A 30 -0.87 -3.28 -5.53
CA TRP A 30 0.07 -2.23 -5.94
C TRP A 30 -0.44 -0.85 -5.55
N ASN A 31 0.42 -0.09 -4.88
CA ASN A 31 0.19 1.31 -4.56
C ASN A 31 1.13 2.20 -5.38
N PHE A 32 0.56 3.07 -6.20
CA PHE A 32 1.25 4.04 -7.02
C PHE A 32 1.08 5.44 -6.45
N SER A 33 2.19 6.15 -6.21
CA SER A 33 2.20 7.56 -5.82
C SER A 33 2.73 8.40 -6.97
N HIS A 34 1.92 9.37 -7.42
CA HIS A 34 2.28 10.29 -8.48
C HIS A 34 2.95 11.53 -7.89
N VAL A 35 4.16 11.82 -8.36
CA VAL A 35 4.99 12.90 -7.82
C VAL A 35 5.33 13.88 -8.92
N LYS A 36 5.00 15.15 -8.71
CA LYS A 36 5.53 16.28 -9.47
C LYS A 36 6.70 16.86 -8.69
N VAL A 37 7.87 16.95 -9.29
CA VAL A 37 9.06 17.50 -8.64
C VAL A 37 9.10 19.01 -8.86
N GLU A 38 9.48 19.77 -7.84
CA GLU A 38 9.62 21.22 -7.98
C GLU A 38 10.85 21.57 -8.86
N PRO A 39 10.83 22.69 -9.60
CA PRO A 39 11.94 23.08 -10.47
C PRO A 39 13.30 23.07 -9.74
N GLY A 40 14.28 22.37 -10.33
CA GLY A 40 15.64 22.25 -9.76
C GLY A 40 15.79 21.29 -8.57
N GLN A 41 14.72 20.58 -8.17
CA GLN A 41 14.73 19.72 -6.98
C GLN A 41 14.82 18.22 -7.29
N PHE A 42 15.05 17.84 -8.56
CA PHE A 42 15.08 16.43 -8.98
C PHE A 42 16.11 15.61 -8.21
N GLU A 43 17.38 16.02 -8.23
CA GLU A 43 18.44 15.30 -7.52
C GLU A 43 18.20 15.28 -5.99
N ASN A 44 17.76 16.40 -5.41
CA ASN A 44 17.43 16.45 -3.97
C ASN A 44 16.32 15.45 -3.59
N TYR A 45 15.31 15.33 -4.44
CA TYR A 45 14.23 14.38 -4.22
C TYR A 45 14.69 12.93 -4.42
N MET A 46 15.52 12.66 -5.43
CA MET A 46 16.12 11.34 -5.65
C MET A 46 17.04 10.93 -4.50
N ASP A 47 17.79 11.86 -3.92
CA ASP A 47 18.61 11.66 -2.72
C ASP A 47 17.76 11.24 -1.52
N PHE A 48 16.61 11.92 -1.32
CA PHE A 48 15.64 11.53 -0.31
C PHE A 48 15.07 10.13 -0.58
N LEU A 49 14.74 9.81 -1.83
CA LEU A 49 14.23 8.48 -2.19
C LEU A 49 15.26 7.39 -1.89
N ALA A 50 16.52 7.61 -2.26
CA ALA A 50 17.60 6.66 -2.07
C ALA A 50 17.93 6.41 -0.59
N LYS A 51 17.85 7.44 0.27
CA LYS A 51 18.20 7.35 1.69
C LYS A 51 17.03 6.92 2.57
N THR A 52 15.89 7.59 2.44
CA THR A 52 14.79 7.45 3.40
C THR A 52 13.70 6.53 2.85
N TRP A 53 13.16 6.84 1.66
CA TRP A 53 12.05 6.05 1.10
C TRP A 53 12.45 4.60 0.84
N LYS A 54 13.65 4.37 0.29
CA LYS A 54 14.23 3.03 0.11
C LYS A 54 14.33 2.28 1.44
N LYS A 55 14.88 2.93 2.47
CA LYS A 55 15.03 2.34 3.81
C LYS A 55 13.67 1.88 4.38
N SER A 56 12.62 2.67 4.22
CA SER A 56 11.27 2.32 4.65
C SER A 56 10.71 1.10 3.91
N ASN A 57 10.91 1.02 2.59
CA ASN A 57 10.43 -0.13 1.81
C ASN A 57 11.26 -1.40 2.10
N GLU A 58 12.57 -1.30 2.30
CA GLU A 58 13.39 -2.45 2.73
C GLU A 58 12.99 -2.97 4.12
N PHE A 59 12.59 -2.09 5.03
CA PHE A 59 11.95 -2.52 6.28
C PHE A 59 10.66 -3.27 6.02
N GLY A 60 9.78 -2.76 5.16
CA GLY A 60 8.53 -3.45 4.82
C GLY A 60 8.75 -4.82 4.17
N LYS A 61 9.82 -4.96 3.38
CA LYS A 61 10.23 -6.26 2.82
C LYS A 61 10.67 -7.22 3.93
N LYS A 62 11.44 -6.73 4.90
CA LYS A 62 11.89 -7.51 6.06
C LYS A 62 10.72 -7.98 6.93
N GLU A 63 9.70 -7.15 7.13
CA GLU A 63 8.47 -7.51 7.85
C GLU A 63 7.49 -8.35 7.01
N GLY A 64 7.80 -8.58 5.73
CA GLY A 64 7.04 -9.46 4.83
C GLY A 64 5.74 -8.84 4.29
N ASN A 65 5.52 -7.54 4.48
CA ASN A 65 4.35 -6.84 3.95
C ASN A 65 4.60 -6.24 2.56
N VAL A 66 5.84 -5.86 2.23
CA VAL A 66 6.23 -5.40 0.89
C VAL A 66 6.90 -6.54 0.13
N VAL A 67 6.48 -6.76 -1.11
CA VAL A 67 7.08 -7.74 -2.03
C VAL A 67 8.19 -7.08 -2.85
N SER A 68 7.84 -5.96 -3.49
CA SER A 68 8.76 -5.18 -4.34
C SER A 68 8.43 -3.68 -4.28
N TYR A 69 9.34 -2.86 -4.79
CA TYR A 69 9.10 -1.43 -4.98
C TYR A 69 9.95 -0.89 -6.14
N HIS A 70 9.42 0.10 -6.84
CA HIS A 70 10.04 0.67 -8.04
C HIS A 70 9.87 2.19 -8.09
N VAL A 71 10.81 2.86 -8.76
CA VAL A 71 10.74 4.27 -9.09
C VAL A 71 10.76 4.39 -10.60
N PHE A 72 9.70 4.95 -11.18
CA PHE A 72 9.59 5.17 -12.62
C PHE A 72 9.65 6.65 -12.93
N ALA A 73 10.49 7.04 -13.89
CA ALA A 73 10.45 8.36 -14.49
C ALA A 73 9.45 8.39 -15.65
N VAL A 74 8.60 9.42 -15.69
CA VAL A 74 7.69 9.65 -16.81
C VAL A 74 8.43 10.47 -17.85
N ASN A 75 9.08 9.80 -18.79
CA ASN A 75 9.97 10.45 -19.75
C ASN A 75 9.24 11.32 -20.80
N ASN A 76 7.96 11.04 -21.06
CA ASN A 76 7.15 11.78 -22.03
C ASN A 76 5.77 12.13 -21.41
N PRO A 77 5.72 13.02 -20.41
CA PRO A 77 4.49 13.32 -19.70
C PRO A 77 3.58 14.20 -20.53
N ARG A 78 2.27 13.93 -20.48
CA ARG A 78 1.23 14.86 -20.92
C ARG A 78 1.10 16.02 -19.92
N GLU A 79 0.44 17.08 -20.34
CA GLU A 79 0.14 18.19 -19.42
C GLU A 79 -0.62 17.69 -18.18
N GLY A 80 -0.14 18.07 -17.00
CA GLY A 80 -0.71 17.64 -15.72
C GLY A 80 -0.22 16.27 -15.20
N GLU A 81 0.57 15.51 -15.98
CA GLU A 81 1.13 14.23 -15.51
C GLU A 81 2.32 14.43 -14.53
N PRO A 82 2.55 13.45 -13.64
CA PRO A 82 3.68 13.48 -12.73
C PRO A 82 5.01 13.32 -13.47
N ASP A 83 6.11 13.70 -12.81
CA ASP A 83 7.47 13.45 -13.31
C ASP A 83 7.97 12.07 -12.86
N LEU A 84 7.54 11.62 -11.68
CA LEU A 84 7.90 10.33 -11.09
C LEU A 84 6.65 9.57 -10.62
N ILE A 85 6.68 8.25 -10.77
CA ILE A 85 5.71 7.32 -10.19
C ILE A 85 6.47 6.40 -9.23
N LEU A 86 6.09 6.41 -7.95
CA LEU A 86 6.60 5.47 -6.96
C LEU A 86 5.63 4.31 -6.84
N ALA A 87 6.08 3.09 -7.07
CA ALA A 87 5.27 1.89 -7.00
C ALA A 87 5.72 1.02 -5.82
N VAL A 88 4.78 0.61 -4.98
CA VAL A 88 5.02 -0.33 -3.86
C VAL A 88 4.05 -1.48 -4.00
N GLU A 89 4.59 -2.69 -4.08
CA GLU A 89 3.82 -3.93 -4.13
C GLU A 89 3.71 -4.49 -2.72
N SER A 90 2.49 -4.51 -2.20
CA SER A 90 2.14 -5.13 -0.93
C SER A 90 1.66 -6.57 -1.15
N LYS A 91 2.04 -7.47 -0.25
CA LYS A 91 1.70 -8.88 -0.34
C LYS A 91 0.18 -9.12 -0.34
N ASP A 92 -0.53 -8.40 0.52
CA ASP A 92 -1.99 -8.45 0.69
C ASP A 92 -2.45 -7.22 1.50
N TYR A 93 -3.76 -7.04 1.64
CA TYR A 93 -4.35 -6.10 2.57
C TYR A 93 -4.08 -6.51 4.03
N LEU A 94 -3.72 -5.53 4.85
CA LEU A 94 -3.51 -5.74 6.27
C LEU A 94 -4.79 -5.43 7.06
N THR A 95 -5.14 -6.29 8.01
CA THR A 95 -6.13 -5.96 9.05
C THR A 95 -5.66 -4.79 9.90
N THR A 96 -6.57 -4.08 10.57
CA THR A 96 -6.22 -2.97 11.46
C THR A 96 -5.20 -3.37 12.54
N ALA A 97 -5.32 -4.57 13.11
CA ALA A 97 -4.36 -5.05 14.11
C ALA A 97 -2.95 -5.23 13.53
N GLN A 98 -2.83 -5.79 12.33
CA GLN A 98 -1.56 -5.93 11.63
C GLN A 98 -0.96 -4.58 11.24
N GLN A 99 -1.79 -3.63 10.79
CA GLN A 99 -1.34 -2.27 10.48
C GLN A 99 -0.74 -1.58 11.72
N LEU A 100 -1.41 -1.68 12.88
CA LEU A 100 -0.93 -1.10 14.13
C LEU A 100 0.37 -1.76 14.64
N ASP A 101 0.50 -3.09 14.50
CA ASP A 101 1.75 -3.79 14.84
C ASP A 101 2.92 -3.32 13.95
N LEU A 102 2.70 -3.32 12.63
CA LEU A 102 3.70 -2.87 11.66
C LEU A 102 4.10 -1.42 11.89
N GLN A 103 3.14 -0.54 12.18
CA GLN A 103 3.39 0.87 12.50
C GLN A 103 4.32 1.00 13.71
N LYS A 104 4.03 0.30 14.83
CA LYS A 104 4.88 0.36 16.04
C LYS A 104 6.31 -0.10 15.78
N LYS A 105 6.47 -1.18 15.00
CA LYS A 105 7.80 -1.66 14.61
C LYS A 105 8.52 -0.66 13.72
N TYR A 106 7.80 -0.04 12.78
CA TYR A 106 8.33 0.98 11.89
C TYR A 106 8.77 2.25 12.66
N GLU A 107 7.95 2.73 13.59
CA GLU A 107 8.28 3.87 14.46
C GLU A 107 9.55 3.61 15.27
N THR A 108 9.65 2.40 15.84
CA THR A 108 10.86 1.95 16.56
C THR A 108 12.07 1.90 15.63
N PHE A 109 11.93 1.34 14.43
CA PHE A 109 13.01 1.21 13.45
C PHE A 109 13.50 2.55 12.90
N MET A 110 12.59 3.50 12.69
CA MET A 110 12.92 4.84 12.19
C MET A 110 13.28 5.82 13.30
N ALA A 111 13.04 5.48 14.56
CA ALA A 111 13.14 6.37 15.71
C ALA A 111 12.31 7.66 15.52
N GLN A 112 11.13 7.53 14.91
CA GLN A 112 10.20 8.62 14.61
C GLN A 112 8.77 8.16 14.85
N ASP A 113 7.95 9.02 15.46
CA ASP A 113 6.51 8.82 15.60
C ASP A 113 5.75 9.36 14.38
N GLN A 114 4.45 9.07 14.31
CA GLN A 114 3.58 9.53 13.23
C GLN A 114 3.58 11.06 13.03
N HIS A 115 3.67 11.86 14.10
CA HIS A 115 3.67 13.33 13.98
C HIS A 115 4.95 13.84 13.32
N LYS A 116 6.11 13.30 13.70
CA LYS A 116 7.39 13.64 13.07
C LYS A 116 7.42 13.22 11.60
N MET A 117 6.87 12.06 11.28
CA MET A 117 6.81 11.58 9.90
C MET A 117 5.90 12.45 9.02
N ASP A 118 4.77 12.92 9.56
CA ASP A 118 3.87 13.85 8.87
C ASP A 118 4.53 15.22 8.66
N ALA A 119 5.14 15.78 9.71
CA ALA A 119 5.89 17.04 9.63
C ALA A 119 7.01 16.96 8.57
N ALA A 120 7.82 15.90 8.60
CA ALA A 120 8.85 15.66 7.60
C ALA A 120 8.27 15.51 6.18
N SER A 121 7.03 15.02 6.04
CA SER A 121 6.32 15.00 4.74
C SER A 121 5.92 16.39 4.28
N GLY A 122 5.49 17.25 5.20
CA GLY A 122 5.21 18.66 4.95
C GLY A 122 6.45 19.42 4.46
N GLU A 123 7.61 19.19 5.08
CA GLU A 123 8.88 19.82 4.68
C GLU A 123 9.30 19.46 3.26
N ARG A 124 8.97 18.25 2.77
CA ARG A 124 9.28 17.83 1.40
C ARG A 124 8.49 18.57 0.32
N LYS A 125 7.51 19.42 0.68
CA LYS A 125 6.81 20.28 -0.29
C LYS A 125 7.75 21.22 -1.04
N VAL A 126 8.91 21.56 -0.47
CA VAL A 126 9.94 22.34 -1.17
C VAL A 126 10.58 21.57 -2.33
N MET A 127 10.53 20.23 -2.29
CA MET A 127 11.11 19.36 -3.31
C MET A 127 10.06 18.79 -4.28
N ARG A 128 8.81 18.61 -3.82
CA ARG A 128 7.77 17.95 -4.61
C ARG A 128 6.33 18.32 -4.24
N LYS A 129 5.44 18.17 -5.20
CA LYS A 129 3.98 18.08 -5.02
C LYS A 129 3.52 16.64 -5.20
N LEU A 130 2.55 16.22 -4.39
CA LEU A 130 1.83 14.95 -4.62
C LEU A 130 0.75 15.21 -5.67
N ALA A 131 0.88 14.59 -6.84
CA ALA A 131 -0.03 14.75 -7.96
C ALA A 131 -1.21 13.75 -7.95
N GLY A 132 -1.22 12.84 -6.97
CA GLY A 132 -2.27 11.84 -6.78
C GLY A 132 -1.71 10.48 -6.39
N SER A 133 -2.60 9.50 -6.27
CA SER A 133 -2.25 8.11 -6.01
C SER A 133 -3.27 7.17 -6.65
N MET A 134 -2.87 5.93 -6.87
CA MET A 134 -3.71 4.87 -7.42
C MET A 134 -3.37 3.56 -6.72
N GLU A 135 -4.38 2.81 -6.31
CA GLU A 135 -4.22 1.44 -5.82
C GLU A 135 -4.80 0.48 -6.86
N LEU A 136 -4.06 -0.58 -7.18
CA LEU A 136 -4.45 -1.61 -8.13
C LEU A 136 -4.29 -3.00 -7.50
N GLN A 137 -5.28 -3.86 -7.67
CA GLN A 137 -5.16 -5.29 -7.38
C GLN A 137 -4.59 -5.99 -8.61
N GLU A 138 -3.41 -6.63 -8.50
CA GLU A 138 -2.87 -7.43 -9.61
C GLU A 138 -3.78 -8.62 -9.87
N LEU A 139 -4.06 -8.90 -11.15
CA LEU A 139 -4.82 -10.05 -11.61
C LEU A 139 -3.89 -10.97 -12.40
N THR A 140 -3.63 -12.16 -11.87
CA THR A 140 -2.89 -13.20 -12.58
C THR A 140 -3.86 -14.01 -13.43
N LEU A 141 -3.64 -14.07 -14.74
CA LEU A 141 -4.41 -14.90 -15.65
C LEU A 141 -4.05 -16.40 -15.47
N LYS A 142 -5.03 -17.28 -15.63
CA LYS A 142 -4.85 -18.74 -15.58
C LYS A 142 -4.21 -19.29 -16.85
#